data_AF-A0A3A8Y9Y9-F1
#
_entry.id   AF-A0A3A8Y9Y9-F1
#
_cell.length_a   1.000
_cell.length_b   1.000
_cell.length_c   1.000
_cell.angle_alpha   90.00
_cell.angle_beta   90.00
_cell.angle_gamma   90.00
#
_symmetry.space_group_name_H-M   'P 1'
#
loop_
_entity.id
_entity.type
_entity.pdbx_description
1 polymer ?
#
loop_
_entity_poly.entity_id
_entity_poly.type
_entity_poly.pdbx_seq_one_letter_code
_entity_poly.pdbx_strand_id
1 'polypeptide(L)'
;MISDERLRKAAQKAEESLLASLPDPEDCEATFSPKFERKMEKLIRRTKHPIRHRIMKAVACFLLVVLVGGGSVLTFSVEARAAFIGWVREIRDNYFVYWYTGESKNTLEEGAIYQLTWIPEGYQEVSAPVPGAFVNTIFKNEAGMIAVFFYTTDPVAAEVYIDKEYADVYPVQIGTNSALLYADQREGKANVIVWTDEESGIVFLINGLFDKDELVQMAESIQKKIS
;
A
#
# COMPACT_ATOMS: atom_id res chain seq x y z
N MET A 1 -43.84 14.81 68.12
CA MET A 1 -42.66 14.32 67.38
C MET A 1 -42.48 12.85 67.69
N ILE A 2 -42.43 11.97 66.69
CA ILE A 2 -42.06 10.57 66.89
C ILE A 2 -40.55 10.55 67.17
N SER A 3 -40.11 9.85 68.23
CA SER A 3 -38.69 9.76 68.58
C SER A 3 -37.96 8.79 67.64
N ASP A 4 -36.71 9.11 67.31
CA ASP A 4 -35.89 8.35 66.37
C ASP A 4 -35.67 6.88 66.80
N GLU A 5 -35.64 6.64 68.11
CA GLU A 5 -35.55 5.31 68.69
C GLU A 5 -36.81 4.45 68.43
N ARG A 6 -37.99 5.08 68.44
CA ARG A 6 -39.26 4.39 68.11
C ARG A 6 -39.33 4.06 66.63
N LEU A 7 -38.82 4.95 65.76
CA LEU A 7 -38.69 4.70 64.34
C LEU A 7 -37.73 3.53 64.05
N ARG A 8 -36.57 3.49 64.70
CA ARG A 8 -35.61 2.37 64.57
C ARG A 8 -36.20 1.04 65.03
N LYS A 9 -36.87 1.00 66.18
CA LYS A 9 -37.51 -0.23 66.68
C LYS A 9 -38.65 -0.69 65.76
N ALA A 10 -39.42 0.23 65.21
CA ALA A 10 -40.46 -0.09 64.23
C ALA A 10 -39.87 -0.63 62.92
N ALA A 11 -38.77 -0.04 62.44
CA ALA A 11 -38.06 -0.50 61.24
C ALA A 11 -37.47 -1.90 61.42
N GLN A 12 -36.82 -2.18 62.56
CA GLN A 12 -36.29 -3.51 62.88
C GLN A 12 -37.40 -4.56 62.98
N LYS A 13 -38.52 -4.22 63.64
CA LYS A 13 -39.65 -5.14 63.75
C LYS A 13 -40.32 -5.41 62.39
N ALA A 14 -40.37 -4.42 61.51
CA ALA A 14 -40.85 -4.58 60.15
C ALA A 14 -39.90 -5.45 59.31
N GLU A 15 -38.59 -5.28 59.48
CA GLU A 15 -37.56 -6.10 58.82
C GLU A 15 -37.64 -7.57 59.26
N GLU A 16 -37.69 -7.84 60.56
CA GLU A 16 -37.85 -9.20 61.09
C GLU A 16 -39.14 -9.85 60.62
N SER A 17 -40.25 -9.10 60.61
CA SER A 17 -41.54 -9.58 60.11
C SER A 17 -41.50 -9.87 58.62
N LEU A 18 -40.81 -9.05 57.83
CA LEU A 18 -40.65 -9.26 56.40
C LEU A 18 -39.81 -10.51 56.14
N LEU A 19 -38.64 -10.62 56.77
CA LEU A 19 -37.75 -11.79 56.64
C LEU A 19 -38.44 -13.10 57.05
N ALA A 20 -39.24 -13.09 58.13
CA ALA A 20 -40.00 -14.26 58.56
C ALA A 20 -41.16 -14.65 57.62
N SER A 21 -41.56 -13.76 56.72
CA SER A 21 -42.63 -14.02 55.73
C SER A 21 -42.10 -14.41 54.35
N LEU A 22 -40.77 -14.36 54.16
CA LEU A 22 -40.16 -14.80 52.91
C LEU A 22 -40.08 -16.33 52.91
N PRO A 23 -40.38 -16.98 51.77
CA PRO A 23 -40.18 -18.41 51.62
C PRO A 23 -38.70 -18.77 51.73
N ASP A 24 -38.42 -20.00 52.16
CA ASP A 24 -37.05 -20.50 52.22
C ASP A 24 -36.41 -20.46 50.81
N PRO A 25 -35.07 -20.27 50.70
CA PRO A 25 -34.40 -20.10 49.42
C PRO A 25 -34.61 -21.26 48.44
N GLU A 26 -34.84 -22.46 48.97
CA GLU A 26 -35.08 -23.69 48.19
C GLU A 26 -36.49 -23.76 47.58
N ASP A 27 -37.47 -23.05 48.18
CA ASP A 27 -38.86 -22.96 47.70
C ASP A 27 -39.10 -21.75 46.79
N CYS A 28 -38.05 -20.96 46.52
CA CYS A 28 -38.11 -19.80 45.64
C CYS A 28 -38.07 -20.21 44.15
N GLU A 29 -39.19 -20.68 43.60
CA GLU A 29 -39.34 -20.93 42.15
C GLU A 29 -39.53 -19.61 41.38
N ALA A 30 -38.44 -18.88 41.14
CA ALA A 30 -38.48 -17.64 40.37
C ALA A 30 -38.26 -17.91 38.86
N THR A 31 -39.33 -17.94 38.08
CA THR A 31 -39.24 -17.98 36.61
C THR A 31 -39.08 -16.56 36.05
N PHE A 32 -37.86 -16.18 35.67
CA PHE A 32 -37.58 -14.85 35.16
C PHE A 32 -38.05 -14.67 33.71
N SER A 33 -38.46 -13.45 33.36
CA SER A 33 -38.76 -13.16 31.96
C SER A 33 -37.51 -13.30 31.07
N PRO A 34 -37.64 -13.74 29.80
CA PRO A 34 -36.49 -13.85 28.88
C PRO A 34 -35.75 -12.52 28.68
N LYS A 35 -36.45 -11.39 28.83
CA LYS A 35 -35.86 -10.04 28.73
C LYS A 35 -34.95 -9.74 29.93
N PHE A 36 -35.31 -10.23 31.12
CA PHE A 36 -34.50 -10.08 32.33
C PHE A 36 -33.26 -10.97 32.27
N GLU A 37 -33.40 -12.23 31.87
CA GLU A 37 -32.28 -13.16 31.70
C GLU A 37 -31.25 -12.63 30.70
N ARG A 38 -31.69 -12.13 29.54
CA ARG A 38 -30.79 -11.51 28.54
C ARG A 38 -30.03 -10.31 29.09
N LYS A 39 -30.64 -9.51 29.98
CA LYS A 39 -29.96 -8.39 30.64
C LYS A 39 -28.96 -8.89 31.67
N MET A 40 -29.35 -9.89 32.46
CA MET A 40 -28.48 -10.53 33.46
C MET A 40 -27.26 -11.17 32.80
N GLU A 41 -27.47 -11.90 31.70
CA GLU A 41 -26.41 -12.56 30.95
C GLU A 41 -25.42 -11.55 30.34
N LYS A 42 -25.90 -10.39 29.86
CA LYS A 42 -25.02 -9.30 29.40
C LYS A 42 -24.15 -8.75 30.52
N LEU A 43 -24.69 -8.61 31.73
CA LEU A 43 -23.93 -8.15 32.90
C LEU A 43 -22.92 -9.21 33.35
N ILE A 44 -23.32 -10.48 33.41
CA ILE A 44 -22.43 -11.61 33.72
C ILE A 44 -21.30 -11.69 32.70
N ARG A 45 -21.59 -11.58 31.39
CA ARG A 45 -20.55 -11.57 30.34
C ARG A 45 -19.57 -10.40 30.47
N ARG A 46 -20.04 -9.22 30.90
CA ARG A 46 -19.17 -8.05 31.17
C ARG A 46 -18.27 -8.27 32.39
N THR A 47 -18.82 -8.83 33.47
CA THR A 47 -18.09 -9.10 34.71
C THR A 47 -17.12 -10.28 34.58
N LYS A 48 -17.45 -11.28 33.74
CA LYS A 48 -16.65 -12.51 33.55
C LYS A 48 -15.43 -12.31 32.64
N HIS A 49 -15.36 -11.22 31.87
CA HIS A 49 -14.25 -10.93 30.96
C HIS A 49 -13.59 -9.55 31.18
N PRO A 50 -13.05 -9.25 32.37
CA PRO A 50 -12.27 -8.02 32.60
C PRO A 50 -10.99 -7.99 31.75
N ILE A 51 -10.51 -9.18 31.35
CA ILE A 51 -9.31 -9.40 30.54
C ILE A 51 -9.54 -8.94 29.09
N ARG A 52 -10.76 -8.96 28.56
CA ARG A 52 -11.03 -8.56 27.16
C ARG A 52 -10.77 -7.08 26.92
N HIS A 53 -11.13 -6.23 27.88
CA HIS A 53 -10.81 -4.80 27.80
C HIS A 53 -9.29 -4.58 27.93
N ARG A 54 -8.60 -5.39 28.74
CA ARG A 54 -7.13 -5.34 28.88
C ARG A 54 -6.41 -5.81 27.62
N ILE A 55 -6.90 -6.85 26.96
CA ILE A 55 -6.41 -7.32 25.65
C ILE A 55 -6.68 -6.27 24.57
N MET A 56 -7.89 -5.71 24.49
CA MET A 56 -8.20 -4.64 23.53
C MET A 56 -7.31 -3.41 23.74
N LYS A 57 -7.05 -3.02 25.00
CA LYS A 57 -6.13 -1.92 25.32
C LYS A 57 -4.69 -2.27 24.96
N ALA A 58 -4.24 -3.51 25.19
CA ALA A 58 -2.91 -3.96 24.80
C ALA A 58 -2.75 -3.98 23.27
N VAL A 59 -3.76 -4.44 22.52
CA VAL A 59 -3.80 -4.40 21.05
C VAL A 59 -3.76 -2.95 20.56
N ALA A 60 -4.53 -2.05 21.17
CA ALA A 60 -4.50 -0.62 20.83
C ALA A 60 -3.13 0.01 21.11
N CYS A 61 -2.52 -0.28 22.27
CA CYS A 61 -1.18 0.19 22.60
C CYS A 61 -0.12 -0.38 21.65
N PHE A 62 -0.21 -1.65 21.29
CA PHE A 62 0.69 -2.28 20.32
C PHE A 62 0.57 -1.64 18.94
N LEU A 63 -0.66 -1.43 18.45
CA LEU A 63 -0.90 -0.71 17.20
C LEU A 63 -0.35 0.71 17.24
N LEU A 64 -0.50 1.42 18.36
CA LEU A 64 0.10 2.75 18.54
C LEU A 64 1.63 2.70 18.50
N VAL A 65 2.26 1.72 19.14
CA VAL A 65 3.72 1.54 19.10
C VAL A 65 4.19 1.20 17.69
N VAL A 66 3.45 0.37 16.94
CA VAL A 66 3.78 0.04 15.55
C VAL A 66 3.59 1.26 14.63
N LEU A 67 2.51 2.03 14.79
CA LEU A 67 2.26 3.23 14.00
C LEU A 67 3.25 4.35 14.30
N VAL A 68 3.49 4.65 15.58
CA VAL A 68 4.43 5.70 15.99
C VAL A 68 5.87 5.26 15.75
N GLY A 69 6.23 4.01 16.08
CA GLY A 69 7.55 3.44 15.83
C GLY A 69 7.86 3.28 14.35
N GLY A 70 6.92 2.73 13.57
CA GLY A 70 7.04 2.60 12.12
C GLY A 70 7.09 3.95 11.41
N GLY A 71 6.25 4.91 11.82
CA GLY A 71 6.29 6.29 11.32
C GLY A 71 7.60 7.01 11.67
N SER A 72 8.20 6.69 12.82
CA SER A 72 9.51 7.24 13.22
C SER A 72 10.62 6.76 12.30
N VAL A 73 10.61 5.48 11.88
CA VAL A 73 11.59 4.95 10.91
C VAL A 73 11.52 5.71 9.59
N LEU A 74 10.31 5.97 9.07
CA LEU A 74 10.11 6.81 7.89
C LEU A 74 10.55 8.26 8.13
N THR A 75 10.58 8.76 9.36
CA THR A 75 11.01 10.14 9.66
C THR A 75 12.53 10.25 9.87
N PHE A 76 13.25 9.18 10.19
CA PHE A 76 14.70 9.29 10.48
C PHE A 76 15.59 8.53 9.50
N SER A 77 15.06 7.57 8.74
CA SER A 77 15.83 6.85 7.73
C SER A 77 15.63 7.47 6.36
N VAL A 78 16.69 8.07 5.82
CA VAL A 78 16.72 8.57 4.44
C VAL A 78 16.59 7.42 3.45
N GLU A 79 17.16 6.24 3.73
CA GLU A 79 16.99 5.04 2.89
C GLU A 79 15.54 4.50 2.92
N ALA A 80 14.90 4.46 4.10
CA ALA A 80 13.50 4.04 4.19
C ALA A 80 12.56 5.07 3.54
N ARG A 81 12.92 6.36 3.56
CA ARG A 81 12.22 7.38 2.77
C ARG A 81 12.48 7.22 1.28
N ALA A 82 13.70 6.92 0.84
CA ALA A 82 14.01 6.68 -0.56
C ALA A 82 13.19 5.51 -1.13
N ALA A 83 12.93 4.46 -0.34
CA ALA A 83 12.02 3.39 -0.73
C ALA A 83 10.54 3.83 -0.93
N PHE A 84 10.15 5.00 -0.41
CA PHE A 84 8.82 5.60 -0.57
C PHE A 84 8.82 6.87 -1.46
N ILE A 85 9.98 7.50 -1.67
CA ILE A 85 10.19 8.70 -2.48
C ILE A 85 10.68 8.21 -3.85
N GLY A 86 9.75 8.13 -4.78
CA GLY A 86 10.01 7.67 -6.14
C GLY A 86 8.75 7.76 -6.99
N TRP A 87 8.59 6.80 -7.90
CA TRP A 87 7.34 6.65 -8.64
C TRP A 87 6.26 6.04 -7.75
N VAL A 88 5.20 6.80 -7.56
CA VAL A 88 3.97 6.31 -6.94
C VAL A 88 3.09 5.74 -8.04
N ARG A 89 2.66 4.50 -7.82
CA ARG A 89 1.67 3.83 -8.65
C ARG A 89 0.29 4.08 -8.06
N GLU A 90 -0.50 4.93 -8.70
CA GLU A 90 -1.93 4.99 -8.45
C GLU A 90 -2.64 3.90 -9.25
N ILE A 91 -3.54 3.19 -8.57
CA ILE A 91 -4.43 2.23 -9.21
C ILE A 91 -5.73 2.97 -9.53
N ARG A 92 -5.93 3.33 -10.80
CA ARG A 92 -7.23 3.78 -11.32
C ARG A 92 -7.94 2.63 -12.01
N ASP A 93 -9.25 2.72 -12.16
CA ASP A 93 -10.17 1.66 -12.59
C ASP A 93 -9.52 0.60 -13.51
N ASN A 94 -9.06 1.00 -14.70
CA ASN A 94 -8.46 0.10 -15.69
C ASN A 94 -6.95 0.33 -15.94
N TYR A 95 -6.32 1.30 -15.28
CA TYR A 95 -4.94 1.66 -15.54
C TYR A 95 -4.12 1.82 -14.27
N PHE A 96 -2.88 1.37 -14.31
CA PHE A 96 -1.85 1.89 -13.43
C PHE A 96 -1.41 3.25 -13.98
N VAL A 97 -1.60 4.30 -13.18
CA VAL A 97 -1.05 5.62 -13.43
C VAL A 97 0.19 5.74 -12.58
N TYR A 98 1.32 5.92 -13.25
CA TYR A 98 2.58 6.23 -12.62
C TYR A 98 2.71 7.75 -12.61
N TRP A 99 3.08 8.32 -11.46
CA TRP A 99 3.65 9.67 -11.37
C TRP A 99 4.78 9.70 -10.35
N TYR A 100 5.64 10.71 -10.45
CA TYR A 100 6.75 10.88 -9.53
C TYR A 100 6.40 11.85 -8.40
N THR A 101 6.66 11.47 -7.15
CA THR A 101 6.43 12.33 -5.97
C THR A 101 7.71 12.86 -5.33
N GLY A 102 8.88 12.56 -5.91
CA GLY A 102 10.16 13.08 -5.44
C GLY A 102 10.45 14.48 -5.95
N GLU A 103 11.48 15.13 -5.38
CA GLU A 103 12.03 16.35 -5.97
C GLU A 103 12.72 15.99 -7.29
N SER A 104 12.40 16.71 -8.37
CA SER A 104 13.06 16.54 -9.66
C SER A 104 14.51 17.03 -9.54
N LYS A 105 15.44 16.09 -9.43
CA LYS A 105 16.86 16.39 -9.64
C LYS A 105 17.05 16.51 -11.15
N ASN A 106 16.77 17.68 -11.71
CA ASN A 106 17.07 17.96 -13.13
C ASN A 106 18.60 18.02 -13.29
N THR A 107 19.23 16.84 -13.37
CA THR A 107 20.70 16.68 -13.32
C THR A 107 21.27 16.23 -14.66
N LEU A 108 20.44 16.14 -15.71
CA LEU A 108 20.97 15.93 -17.05
C LEU A 108 21.72 17.18 -17.52
N GLU A 109 23.00 16.97 -17.79
CA GLU A 109 23.85 17.96 -18.46
C GLU A 109 23.24 18.33 -19.81
N GLU A 110 23.35 19.60 -20.17
CA GLU A 110 22.78 20.16 -21.39
C GLU A 110 23.33 19.41 -22.62
N GLY A 111 22.47 18.71 -23.36
CA GLY A 111 22.85 17.91 -24.53
C GLY A 111 23.16 16.42 -24.27
N ALA A 112 23.10 15.94 -23.03
CA ALA A 112 23.24 14.52 -22.73
C ALA A 112 21.99 13.71 -23.16
N ILE A 113 22.21 12.59 -23.84
CA ILE A 113 21.14 11.68 -24.28
C ILE A 113 21.41 10.25 -23.81
N TYR A 114 20.35 9.50 -23.53
CA TYR A 114 20.45 8.06 -23.30
C TYR A 114 20.17 7.29 -24.59
N GLN A 115 20.98 6.28 -24.86
CA GLN A 115 20.85 5.41 -26.03
C GLN A 115 21.00 3.95 -25.64
N LEU A 116 20.30 3.07 -26.35
CA LEU A 116 20.47 1.64 -26.26
C LEU A 116 21.70 1.21 -27.06
N THR A 117 22.63 0.51 -26.43
CA THR A 117 23.80 -0.07 -27.14
C THR A 117 23.51 -1.45 -27.70
N TRP A 118 22.46 -2.11 -27.22
CA TRP A 118 21.98 -3.38 -27.71
C TRP A 118 20.48 -3.31 -27.96
N ILE A 119 20.05 -3.88 -29.09
CA ILE A 119 18.65 -4.06 -29.44
C ILE A 119 18.45 -5.49 -29.96
N PRO A 120 17.25 -6.09 -29.78
CA PRO A 120 16.94 -7.41 -30.28
C PRO A 120 17.12 -7.52 -31.80
N GLU A 121 17.46 -8.73 -32.26
CA GLU A 121 17.70 -8.99 -33.67
C GLU A 121 16.48 -8.66 -34.53
N GLY A 122 16.72 -8.08 -35.71
CA GLY A 122 15.67 -7.69 -36.64
C GLY A 122 15.04 -6.32 -36.38
N TYR A 123 15.35 -5.65 -35.26
CA TYR A 123 14.96 -4.26 -35.02
C TYR A 123 16.02 -3.28 -35.51
N GLN A 124 15.57 -2.13 -36.01
CA GLN A 124 16.42 -1.00 -36.39
C GLN A 124 15.85 0.29 -35.84
N GLU A 125 16.73 1.22 -35.45
CA GLU A 125 16.34 2.56 -35.04
C GLU A 125 15.81 3.35 -36.25
N VAL A 126 14.58 3.87 -36.13
CA VAL A 126 13.92 4.65 -37.17
C VAL A 126 13.69 6.12 -36.78
N SER A 127 13.89 6.44 -35.50
CA SER A 127 13.81 7.81 -34.99
C SER A 127 14.91 8.04 -33.96
N ALA A 128 15.79 9.00 -34.24
CA ALA A 128 16.84 9.42 -33.32
C ALA A 128 16.25 10.12 -32.09
N PRO A 129 16.87 9.96 -30.90
CA PRO A 129 16.48 10.69 -29.71
C PRO A 129 16.68 12.19 -29.91
N VAL A 130 15.63 12.98 -29.66
CA VAL A 130 15.70 14.44 -29.65
C VAL A 130 15.87 14.90 -28.20
N PRO A 131 16.92 15.68 -27.85
CA PRO A 131 17.09 16.20 -26.50
C PRO A 131 15.88 17.02 -26.05
N GLY A 132 15.47 16.83 -24.79
CA GLY A 132 14.35 17.53 -24.18
C GLY A 132 13.91 16.88 -22.87
N ALA A 133 12.83 17.38 -22.27
CA ALA A 133 12.26 16.81 -21.05
C ALA A 133 11.68 15.41 -21.25
N PHE A 134 11.26 15.09 -22.47
CA PHE A 134 10.71 13.82 -22.90
C PHE A 134 11.44 13.37 -24.14
N VAL A 135 12.09 12.20 -24.07
CA VAL A 135 12.89 11.68 -25.17
C VAL A 135 12.41 10.29 -25.53
N ASN A 136 12.17 10.08 -26.83
CA ASN A 136 11.76 8.80 -27.39
C ASN A 136 12.74 8.36 -28.47
N THR A 137 13.06 7.08 -28.48
CA THR A 137 13.73 6.38 -29.57
C THR A 137 12.80 5.28 -30.05
N ILE A 138 12.53 5.26 -31.36
CA ILE A 138 11.60 4.32 -31.97
C ILE A 138 12.40 3.29 -32.75
N PHE A 139 12.12 2.02 -32.49
CA PHE A 139 12.67 0.89 -33.22
C PHE A 139 11.58 0.20 -34.01
N LYS A 140 11.92 -0.31 -35.18
CA LYS A 140 11.00 -1.03 -36.06
C LYS A 140 11.68 -2.26 -36.64
N ASN A 141 10.96 -3.36 -36.73
CA ASN A 141 11.44 -4.55 -37.42
C ASN A 141 10.87 -4.69 -38.84
N GLU A 142 11.33 -5.70 -39.58
CA GLU A 142 10.90 -5.96 -40.97
C GLU A 142 9.39 -6.24 -41.09
N ALA A 143 8.78 -6.85 -40.07
CA ALA A 143 7.34 -7.09 -39.99
C ALA A 143 6.52 -5.82 -39.67
N GLY A 144 7.19 -4.70 -39.41
CA GLY A 144 6.59 -3.41 -39.09
C GLY A 144 6.18 -3.23 -37.64
N MET A 145 6.57 -4.15 -36.76
CA MET A 145 6.33 -4.05 -35.32
C MET A 145 7.21 -2.98 -34.72
N ILE A 146 6.63 -2.19 -33.80
CA ILE A 146 7.27 -1.02 -33.19
C ILE A 146 7.65 -1.36 -31.75
N ALA A 147 8.84 -0.93 -31.35
CA ALA A 147 9.25 -0.83 -29.96
C ALA A 147 9.66 0.61 -29.66
N VAL A 148 9.44 1.07 -28.42
CA VAL A 148 9.80 2.42 -27.98
C VAL A 148 10.67 2.33 -26.74
N PHE A 149 11.78 3.04 -26.78
CA PHE A 149 12.52 3.43 -25.58
C PHE A 149 12.17 4.88 -25.27
N PHE A 150 11.73 5.12 -24.04
CA PHE A 150 11.35 6.43 -23.53
C PHE A 150 12.15 6.74 -22.27
N TYR A 151 12.57 7.99 -22.12
CA TYR A 151 12.99 8.51 -20.84
C TYR A 151 12.57 9.96 -20.63
N THR A 152 12.46 10.36 -19.37
CA THR A 152 12.13 11.74 -18.99
C THR A 152 13.01 12.26 -17.87
N THR A 153 13.36 13.53 -18.00
CA THR A 153 14.12 14.32 -17.02
C THR A 153 13.19 15.12 -16.10
N ASP A 154 11.93 15.26 -16.50
CA ASP A 154 10.86 15.90 -15.74
C ASP A 154 9.80 14.86 -15.37
N PRO A 155 10.12 13.99 -14.39
CA PRO A 155 9.24 12.88 -14.02
C PRO A 155 7.96 13.36 -13.32
N VAL A 156 7.91 14.61 -12.85
CA VAL A 156 6.71 15.21 -12.24
C VAL A 156 5.65 15.52 -13.30
N ALA A 157 6.07 15.89 -14.50
CA ALA A 157 5.17 16.14 -15.63
C ALA A 157 4.79 14.86 -16.40
N ALA A 158 5.36 13.71 -16.06
CA ALA A 158 5.18 12.46 -16.76
C ALA A 158 4.09 11.58 -16.12
N GLU A 159 3.07 11.23 -16.89
CA GLU A 159 2.11 10.19 -16.52
C GLU A 159 2.25 9.00 -17.47
N VAL A 160 2.58 7.83 -16.92
CA VAL A 160 2.61 6.58 -17.69
C VAL A 160 1.37 5.77 -17.37
N TYR A 161 0.65 5.36 -18.41
CA TYR A 161 -0.58 4.59 -18.33
C TYR A 161 -0.31 3.15 -18.77
N ILE A 162 -0.51 2.19 -17.87
CA ILE A 162 -0.39 0.77 -18.17
C ILE A 162 -1.74 0.10 -17.93
N ASP A 163 -2.28 -0.58 -18.94
CA ASP A 163 -3.53 -1.34 -18.85
C ASP A 163 -3.38 -2.43 -17.78
N LYS A 164 -4.19 -2.35 -16.73
CA LYS A 164 -4.12 -3.24 -15.58
C LYS A 164 -4.88 -4.54 -15.81
N GLU A 165 -5.90 -4.53 -16.65
CA GLU A 165 -6.89 -5.61 -16.74
C GLU A 165 -6.27 -6.92 -17.29
N TYR A 166 -5.19 -6.79 -18.07
CA TYR A 166 -4.53 -7.90 -18.74
C TYR A 166 -3.02 -7.96 -18.47
N ALA A 167 -2.51 -7.26 -17.46
CA ALA A 167 -1.07 -7.19 -17.19
C ALA A 167 -0.69 -7.94 -15.91
N ASP A 168 0.15 -8.96 -16.04
CA ASP A 168 0.86 -9.54 -14.91
C ASP A 168 2.07 -8.68 -14.55
N VAL A 169 2.29 -8.45 -13.25
CA VAL A 169 3.36 -7.59 -12.76
C VAL A 169 4.47 -8.41 -12.12
N TYR A 170 5.68 -8.26 -12.64
CA TYR A 170 6.87 -8.95 -12.14
C TYR A 170 7.92 -7.95 -11.67
N PRO A 171 8.37 -8.02 -10.40
CA PRO A 171 9.56 -7.29 -9.97
C PRO A 171 10.80 -7.90 -10.64
N VAL A 172 11.62 -7.04 -11.23
CA VAL A 172 12.89 -7.41 -11.87
C VAL A 172 14.00 -6.45 -11.44
N GLN A 173 15.25 -6.83 -11.70
CA GLN A 173 16.42 -6.01 -11.38
C GLN A 173 17.13 -5.64 -12.68
N ILE A 174 17.59 -4.39 -12.77
CA ILE A 174 18.39 -3.86 -13.88
C ILE A 174 19.65 -3.28 -13.23
N GLY A 175 20.74 -4.05 -13.23
CA GLY A 175 21.93 -3.71 -12.44
C GLY A 175 21.59 -3.56 -10.94
N THR A 176 21.72 -2.34 -10.42
CA THR A 176 21.37 -1.99 -9.02
C THR A 176 19.95 -1.41 -8.87
N ASN A 177 19.26 -1.12 -9.97
CA ASN A 177 17.97 -0.46 -9.95
C ASN A 177 16.83 -1.50 -9.94
N SER A 178 15.84 -1.26 -9.08
CA SER A 178 14.62 -2.07 -9.04
C SER A 178 13.65 -1.62 -10.13
N ALA A 179 13.06 -2.59 -10.82
CA ALA A 179 12.20 -2.36 -11.97
C ALA A 179 10.90 -3.18 -11.87
N LEU A 180 9.87 -2.72 -12.58
CA LEU A 180 8.62 -3.43 -12.72
C LEU A 180 8.39 -3.76 -14.19
N LEU A 181 8.16 -5.05 -14.47
CA LEU A 181 7.76 -5.55 -15.77
C LEU A 181 6.27 -5.86 -15.78
N TYR A 182 5.58 -5.39 -16.81
CA TYR A 182 4.18 -5.62 -17.11
C TYR A 182 4.11 -6.52 -18.33
N ALA A 183 3.74 -7.78 -18.11
CA ALA A 183 3.54 -8.76 -19.17
C ALA A 183 2.07 -8.77 -19.58
N ASP A 184 1.77 -8.32 -20.80
CA ASP A 184 0.40 -8.34 -21.32
C ASP A 184 0.03 -9.78 -21.72
N GLN A 185 -1.08 -10.27 -21.19
CA GLN A 185 -1.56 -11.63 -21.41
C GLN A 185 -2.20 -11.82 -22.78
N ARG A 186 -2.48 -10.73 -23.51
CA ARG A 186 -3.10 -10.78 -24.83
C ARG A 186 -2.02 -11.01 -25.89
N GLU A 187 -2.25 -11.98 -26.75
CA GLU A 187 -1.36 -12.28 -27.87
C GLU A 187 -1.14 -11.05 -28.75
N GLY A 188 0.13 -10.78 -29.09
CA GLY A 188 0.49 -9.63 -29.93
C GLY A 188 0.41 -8.27 -29.23
N LYS A 189 0.30 -8.22 -27.90
CA LYS A 189 0.46 -6.97 -27.12
C LYS A 189 1.85 -6.83 -26.53
N ALA A 190 2.31 -5.58 -26.48
CA ALA A 190 3.64 -5.25 -26.03
C ALA A 190 3.75 -5.36 -24.51
N ASN A 191 4.86 -5.94 -24.06
CA ASN A 191 5.28 -5.89 -22.67
C ASN A 191 5.92 -4.52 -22.39
N VAL A 192 5.88 -4.12 -21.12
CA VAL A 192 6.44 -2.83 -20.67
C VAL A 192 7.33 -3.08 -19.48
N ILE A 193 8.55 -2.54 -19.51
CA ILE A 193 9.42 -2.47 -18.32
C ILE A 193 9.63 -0.99 -17.97
N VAL A 194 9.48 -0.67 -16.69
CA VAL A 194 9.64 0.69 -16.15
C VAL A 194 10.55 0.65 -14.92
N TRP A 195 11.46 1.61 -14.85
CA TRP A 195 12.33 1.78 -13.70
C TRP A 195 12.78 3.23 -13.57
N THR A 196 13.40 3.52 -12.43
CA THR A 196 13.97 4.82 -12.13
C THR A 196 15.41 4.63 -11.74
N ASP A 197 16.27 5.47 -12.26
CA ASP A 197 17.62 5.60 -11.75
C ASP A 197 17.57 6.51 -10.52
N GLU A 198 17.75 5.94 -9.33
CA GLU A 198 17.62 6.68 -8.05
C GLU A 198 18.69 7.77 -7.90
N GLU A 199 19.85 7.61 -8.55
CA GLU A 199 20.94 8.58 -8.48
C GLU A 199 20.58 9.87 -9.23
N SER A 200 20.14 9.72 -10.48
CA SER A 200 19.79 10.85 -11.36
C SER A 200 18.33 11.30 -11.27
N GLY A 201 17.43 10.49 -10.73
CA GLY A 201 15.98 10.74 -10.73
C GLY A 201 15.31 10.57 -12.10
N ILE A 202 16.04 10.03 -13.07
CA ILE A 202 15.57 9.84 -14.45
C ILE A 202 14.79 8.55 -14.56
N VAL A 203 13.80 8.57 -15.45
CA VAL A 203 12.82 7.51 -15.57
C VAL A 203 12.94 6.94 -16.94
N PHE A 204 12.96 5.62 -16.99
CA PHE A 204 13.11 4.89 -18.21
C PHE A 204 11.93 3.93 -18.38
N LEU A 205 11.50 3.80 -19.62
CA LEU A 205 10.49 2.86 -20.04
C LEU A 205 10.90 2.24 -21.36
N ILE A 206 10.75 0.94 -21.48
CA ILE A 206 10.83 0.23 -22.76
C ILE A 206 9.52 -0.51 -22.96
N ASN A 207 8.93 -0.36 -24.14
CA ASN A 207 7.82 -1.20 -24.57
C ASN A 207 8.12 -1.88 -25.91
N GLY A 208 7.64 -3.12 -26.04
CA GLY A 208 7.81 -3.89 -27.26
C GLY A 208 7.29 -5.31 -27.13
N LEU A 209 7.23 -6.02 -28.25
CA LEU A 209 6.88 -7.43 -28.33
C LEU A 209 8.12 -8.29 -28.00
N PHE A 210 8.61 -8.11 -26.78
CA PHE A 210 9.83 -8.73 -26.28
C PHE A 210 9.53 -9.56 -25.05
N ASP A 211 10.29 -10.62 -24.84
CA ASP A 211 10.21 -11.37 -23.61
C ASP A 211 10.88 -10.61 -22.45
N LYS A 212 10.82 -11.21 -21.25
CA LYS A 212 11.38 -10.61 -20.05
C LYS A 212 12.89 -10.41 -20.16
N ASP A 213 13.62 -11.38 -20.69
CA ASP A 213 15.08 -11.38 -20.69
C ASP A 213 15.59 -10.37 -21.73
N GLU A 214 14.93 -10.28 -22.88
CA GLU A 214 15.17 -9.26 -23.89
C GLU A 214 14.95 -7.84 -23.32
N LEU A 215 13.82 -7.60 -22.63
CA LEU A 215 13.54 -6.29 -22.03
C LEU A 215 14.58 -5.90 -20.96
N VAL A 216 14.99 -6.85 -20.12
CA VAL A 216 16.03 -6.62 -19.11
C VAL A 216 17.36 -6.33 -19.80
N GLN A 217 17.74 -7.11 -20.80
CA GLN A 217 18.99 -6.90 -21.54
C GLN A 217 19.02 -5.55 -22.27
N MET A 218 17.90 -5.14 -22.88
CA MET A 218 17.77 -3.80 -23.45
C MET A 218 18.01 -2.75 -22.37
N ALA A 219 17.33 -2.87 -21.23
CA ALA A 219 17.44 -1.90 -20.15
C ALA A 219 18.88 -1.80 -19.57
N GLU A 220 19.58 -2.93 -19.44
CA GLU A 220 20.98 -2.97 -19.00
C GLU A 220 21.96 -2.38 -20.03
N SER A 221 21.57 -2.33 -21.30
CA SER A 221 22.41 -1.81 -22.39
C SER A 221 22.39 -0.28 -22.53
N ILE A 222 21.61 0.42 -21.70
CA ILE A 222 21.45 1.86 -21.78
C ILE A 222 22.73 2.57 -21.36
N GLN A 223 23.18 3.51 -22.20
CA GLN A 223 24.35 4.34 -21.91
C GLN A 223 24.03 5.82 -22.09
N LYS A 224 24.58 6.64 -21.19
CA LYS A 224 24.59 8.10 -21.32
C LYS A 224 25.66 8.50 -22.32
N LYS A 225 25.26 9.18 -23.40
CA LYS A 225 26.15 9.79 -24.37
C LYS A 225 26.11 11.31 -24.19
N ILE A 226 27.29 11.89 -24.03
CA ILE A 226 27.47 13.35 -24.01
C ILE A 226 27.76 13.77 -25.44
N SER A 227 26.96 14.68 -25.99
CA SER A 227 27.19 15.28 -27.31
C SER A 227 28.23 16.40 -27.26
#